data_AF-A0A7W0PKS0-F1
#
_entry.id   AF-A0A7W0PKS0-F1
#
_cell.length_a   1.000
_cell.length_b   1.000
_cell.length_c   1.000
_cell.angle_alpha   90.00
_cell.angle_beta   90.00
_cell.angle_gamma   90.00
#
_symmetry.space_group_name_H-M   'P 1'
#
loop_
_entity.id
_entity.type
_entity.pdbx_description
1 polymer ?
#
loop_
_entity_poly.entity_id
_entity_poly.type
_entity_poly.pdbx_seq_one_letter_code
_entity_poly.pdbx_strand_id
1 'polypeptide(L)'
;MLLFLVRHAHSDPGDPDDLRPLSARGREEARAVAERLAAHTTPPRLVLSSPLLRARKTAEAIAAAVSADLRIDERLAPGTTVEGLSDAVAGAHDAVAAVCHQPDCSEIALELTGRDPGFPPGGVAELSVDD
;
A
#
# COMPACT_ATOMS: atom_id res chain seq x y z
N MET A 1 4.51 -13.98 7.64
CA MET A 1 5.03 -13.28 6.42
C MET A 1 5.39 -11.80 6.68
N LEU A 2 6.22 -11.16 5.83
CA LEU A 2 6.46 -9.70 5.86
C LEU A 2 5.38 -8.94 5.07
N LEU A 3 4.86 -7.86 5.64
CA LEU A 3 3.86 -6.99 5.03
C LEU A 3 4.32 -5.53 5.03
N PHE A 4 4.40 -4.93 3.84
CA PHE A 4 4.57 -3.50 3.67
C PHE A 4 3.19 -2.83 3.54
N LEU A 5 2.72 -2.20 4.61
CA LEU A 5 1.52 -1.39 4.58
C LEU A 5 1.87 0.00 4.04
N VAL A 6 1.27 0.40 2.93
CA VAL A 6 1.60 1.61 2.20
C VAL A 6 0.38 2.50 2.07
N ARG A 7 0.47 3.77 2.46
CA ARG A 7 -0.53 4.76 2.05
C ARG A 7 -0.21 5.21 0.62
N HIS A 8 -1.24 5.33 -0.22
CA HIS A 8 -1.07 5.92 -1.56
C HIS A 8 -0.30 7.26 -1.53
N ALA A 9 0.43 7.56 -2.59
CA ALA A 9 1.15 8.82 -2.75
C ALA A 9 0.21 10.02 -2.97
N HIS A 10 0.75 11.24 -2.92
CA HIS A 10 -0.06 12.45 -3.01
C HIS A 10 -0.93 12.47 -4.29
N SER A 11 -2.18 12.89 -4.17
CA SER A 11 -3.12 12.98 -5.30
C SER A 11 -3.64 14.40 -5.44
N ASP A 12 -3.86 14.81 -6.68
CA ASP A 12 -4.58 16.05 -6.98
C ASP A 12 -6.08 15.85 -6.75
N PRO A 13 -6.86 16.95 -6.64
CA PRO A 13 -8.32 16.88 -6.71
C PRO A 13 -8.79 16.26 -8.03
N GLY A 14 -10.00 15.74 -8.02
CA GLY A 14 -10.60 15.03 -9.15
C GLY A 14 -12.02 14.62 -8.80
N ASP A 15 -12.86 14.53 -9.81
CA ASP A 15 -14.26 14.18 -9.69
C ASP A 15 -14.61 13.20 -10.82
N PRO A 16 -15.08 11.98 -10.51
CA PRO A 16 -15.30 11.43 -9.17
C PRO A 16 -14.02 11.19 -8.34
N ASP A 17 -14.14 11.10 -7.00
CA ASP A 17 -12.99 10.97 -6.07
C ASP A 17 -12.11 9.74 -6.37
N ASP A 18 -12.73 8.65 -6.80
CA ASP A 18 -12.06 7.39 -7.14
C ASP A 18 -11.13 7.52 -8.35
N LEU A 19 -11.35 8.51 -9.21
CA LEU A 19 -10.54 8.82 -10.39
C LEU A 19 -9.52 9.94 -10.15
N ARG A 20 -9.31 10.37 -8.90
CA ARG A 20 -8.25 11.34 -8.56
C ARG A 20 -6.87 10.82 -8.97
N PRO A 21 -6.13 11.56 -9.82
CA PRO A 21 -4.81 11.14 -10.25
C PRO A 21 -3.76 11.46 -9.18
N LEU A 22 -2.61 10.78 -9.26
CA LEU A 22 -1.43 11.24 -8.53
C LEU A 22 -0.98 12.60 -9.05
N SER A 23 -0.59 13.49 -8.14
CA SER A 23 0.03 14.76 -8.53
C SER A 23 1.44 14.55 -9.07
N ALA A 24 2.08 15.62 -9.58
CA ALA A 24 3.49 15.55 -9.97
C ALA A 24 4.39 15.08 -8.81
N ARG A 25 4.21 15.70 -7.64
CA ARG A 25 4.86 15.27 -6.40
C ARG A 25 4.50 13.83 -6.00
N GLY A 26 3.24 13.44 -6.15
CA GLY A 26 2.79 12.08 -5.85
C GLY A 26 3.45 11.00 -6.71
N ARG A 27 3.75 11.31 -7.98
CA ARG A 27 4.49 10.39 -8.85
C ARG A 27 5.94 10.21 -8.38
N GLU A 28 6.58 11.28 -7.90
CA GLU A 28 7.91 11.21 -7.30
C GLU A 28 7.91 10.43 -5.99
N GLU A 29 6.92 10.67 -5.11
CA GLU A 29 6.73 9.92 -3.87
C GLU A 29 6.51 8.42 -4.15
N ALA A 30 5.64 8.07 -5.11
CA ALA A 30 5.41 6.68 -5.51
C ALA A 30 6.69 6.01 -6.05
N ARG A 31 7.48 6.74 -6.84
CA ARG A 31 8.78 6.25 -7.33
C ARG A 31 9.76 6.03 -6.17
N ALA A 32 9.84 6.95 -5.21
CA ALA A 32 10.73 6.83 -4.06
C ALA A 32 10.36 5.61 -3.18
N VAL A 33 9.06 5.35 -3.00
CA VAL A 33 8.57 4.13 -2.34
C VAL A 33 9.00 2.90 -3.13
N ALA A 34 8.78 2.89 -4.44
CA ALA A 34 9.14 1.77 -5.30
C ALA A 34 10.64 1.44 -5.25
N GLU A 35 11.51 2.45 -5.32
CA GLU A 35 12.96 2.31 -5.18
C GLU A 35 13.35 1.78 -3.80
N ARG A 36 12.73 2.29 -2.73
CA ARG A 36 12.97 1.80 -1.36
C ARG A 36 12.61 0.32 -1.21
N LEU A 37 11.47 -0.09 -1.72
CA LEU A 37 10.99 -1.48 -1.63
C LEU A 37 11.83 -2.43 -2.49
N ALA A 38 12.28 -1.98 -3.68
CA ALA A 38 13.18 -2.75 -4.53
C ALA A 38 14.58 -2.95 -3.93
N ALA A 39 15.06 -2.00 -3.12
CA ALA A 39 16.32 -2.10 -2.39
C ALA A 39 16.22 -2.90 -1.08
N HIS A 40 15.01 -3.33 -0.68
CA HIS A 40 14.82 -4.11 0.53
C HIS A 40 15.48 -5.49 0.41
N THR A 41 15.99 -6.03 1.51
CA THR A 41 16.63 -7.37 1.53
C THR A 41 15.65 -8.50 1.20
N THR A 42 14.38 -8.28 1.51
CA THR A 42 13.24 -9.14 1.16
C THR A 42 12.18 -8.29 0.46
N PRO A 43 12.33 -8.00 -0.85
CA PRO A 43 11.37 -7.17 -1.57
C PRO A 43 10.02 -7.90 -1.70
N PRO A 44 8.89 -7.17 -1.76
CA PRO A 44 7.59 -7.79 -1.94
C PRO A 44 7.51 -8.54 -3.28
N ARG A 45 6.90 -9.72 -3.26
CA ARG A 45 6.67 -10.56 -4.46
C ARG A 45 5.21 -10.53 -4.92
N LEU A 46 4.35 -9.88 -4.13
CA LEU A 46 2.98 -9.55 -4.47
C LEU A 46 2.69 -8.11 -4.05
N VAL A 47 2.06 -7.35 -4.92
CA VAL A 47 1.55 -6.01 -4.64
C VAL A 47 0.02 -6.05 -4.72
N LEU A 48 -0.64 -5.67 -3.64
CA LEU A 48 -2.08 -5.50 -3.55
C LEU A 48 -2.40 -4.01 -3.54
N SER A 49 -3.50 -3.64 -4.20
CA SER A 49 -3.92 -2.25 -4.29
C SER A 49 -5.42 -2.09 -4.12
N SER A 50 -5.80 -1.05 -3.38
CA SER A 50 -7.15 -0.48 -3.47
C SER A 50 -7.54 -0.16 -4.92
N PRO A 51 -8.82 -0.27 -5.30
CA PRO A 51 -9.30 0.03 -6.66
C PRO A 51 -9.15 1.51 -7.06
N LEU A 52 -9.07 2.43 -6.10
CA LEU A 52 -8.99 3.88 -6.36
C LEU A 52 -7.71 4.23 -7.13
N LEU A 53 -7.83 5.12 -8.13
CA LEU A 53 -6.78 5.40 -9.11
C LEU A 53 -5.43 5.78 -8.47
N ARG A 54 -5.45 6.65 -7.45
CA ARG A 54 -4.26 7.07 -6.70
C ARG A 54 -3.50 5.92 -6.04
N ALA A 55 -4.22 4.93 -5.50
CA ALA A 55 -3.62 3.75 -4.91
C ALA A 55 -3.06 2.83 -6.01
N ARG A 56 -3.85 2.59 -7.07
CA ARG A 56 -3.40 1.79 -8.23
C ARG A 56 -2.13 2.33 -8.86
N LYS A 57 -2.05 3.64 -9.09
CA LYS A 57 -0.84 4.27 -9.66
C LYS A 57 0.38 4.18 -8.75
N THR A 58 0.17 4.23 -7.44
CA THR A 58 1.25 4.00 -6.47
C THR A 58 1.72 2.54 -6.51
N ALA A 59 0.77 1.60 -6.54
CA ALA A 59 1.05 0.17 -6.59
C ALA A 59 1.69 -0.27 -7.91
N GLU A 60 1.28 0.29 -9.05
CA GLU A 60 1.90 0.07 -10.37
C GLU A 60 3.39 0.42 -10.35
N ALA A 61 3.75 1.56 -9.73
CA ALA A 61 5.16 1.96 -9.60
C ALA A 61 5.96 0.96 -8.78
N ILE A 62 5.40 0.52 -7.64
CA ILE A 62 6.04 -0.48 -6.76
C ILE A 62 6.22 -1.80 -7.51
N ALA A 63 5.15 -2.35 -8.08
CA ALA A 63 5.15 -3.64 -8.77
C ALA A 63 6.16 -3.68 -9.92
N ALA A 64 6.26 -2.59 -10.70
CA ALA A 64 7.24 -2.47 -11.77
C ALA A 64 8.68 -2.49 -11.25
N ALA A 65 8.97 -1.82 -10.13
CA ALA A 65 10.32 -1.77 -9.56
C ALA A 65 10.76 -3.11 -8.95
N VAL A 66 9.83 -3.84 -8.32
CA VAL A 66 10.12 -5.14 -7.68
C VAL A 66 9.89 -6.34 -8.59
N SER A 67 9.38 -6.13 -9.81
CA SER A 67 8.99 -7.20 -10.76
C SER A 67 8.02 -8.21 -10.15
N ALA A 68 6.99 -7.71 -9.44
CA ALA A 68 5.99 -8.50 -8.73
C ALA A 68 4.61 -8.47 -9.42
N ASP A 69 3.77 -9.46 -9.12
CA ASP A 69 2.37 -9.45 -9.52
C ASP A 69 1.63 -8.29 -8.83
N LEU A 70 0.79 -7.57 -9.59
CA LEU A 70 -0.12 -6.57 -9.06
C LEU A 70 -1.56 -7.09 -9.10
N ARG A 71 -2.25 -7.07 -7.96
CA ARG A 71 -3.68 -7.42 -7.87
C ARG A 71 -4.46 -6.26 -7.26
N ILE A 72 -5.63 -6.00 -7.85
CA ILE A 72 -6.59 -5.04 -7.29
C ILE A 72 -7.51 -5.79 -6.34
N ASP A 73 -7.68 -5.25 -5.14
CA ASP A 73 -8.48 -5.87 -4.10
C ASP A 73 -9.41 -4.83 -3.46
N GLU A 74 -10.72 -5.06 -3.60
CA GLU A 74 -11.78 -4.20 -3.05
C GLU A 74 -11.69 -4.09 -1.53
N ARG A 75 -11.13 -5.11 -0.85
CA ARG A 75 -10.95 -5.08 0.61
C ARG A 75 -10.00 -3.99 1.07
N LEU A 76 -9.17 -3.44 0.18
CA LEU A 76 -8.24 -2.34 0.48
C LEU A 76 -8.82 -0.94 0.14
N ALA A 77 -10.08 -0.84 -0.25
CA ALA A 77 -10.79 0.43 -0.40
C ALA A 77 -10.84 1.23 0.93
N PRO A 78 -11.12 2.55 0.88
CA PRO A 78 -11.27 3.35 2.10
C PRO A 78 -12.25 2.71 3.09
N GLY A 79 -11.85 2.64 4.36
CA GLY A 79 -12.56 1.91 5.41
C GLY A 79 -12.07 0.46 5.59
N THR A 80 -10.89 0.12 5.07
CA THR A 80 -10.28 -1.21 5.29
C THR A 80 -9.89 -1.41 6.75
N THR A 81 -10.03 -2.63 7.26
CA THR A 81 -9.75 -3.02 8.65
C THR A 81 -8.59 -4.01 8.71
N VAL A 82 -8.13 -4.38 9.91
CA VAL A 82 -7.15 -5.47 10.09
C VAL A 82 -7.67 -6.79 9.52
N GLU A 83 -8.96 -7.09 9.69
CA GLU A 83 -9.59 -8.29 9.12
C GLU A 83 -9.61 -8.21 7.59
N GLY A 84 -10.03 -7.08 7.01
CA GLY A 84 -10.03 -6.89 5.55
C GLY A 84 -8.64 -7.01 4.92
N LEU A 85 -7.62 -6.48 5.60
CA LEU A 85 -6.22 -6.62 5.20
C LEU A 85 -5.73 -8.07 5.34
N SER A 86 -6.03 -8.74 6.45
CA SER A 86 -5.68 -10.15 6.69
C SER A 86 -6.27 -11.05 5.60
N ASP A 87 -7.55 -10.85 5.28
CA ASP A 87 -8.23 -11.56 4.21
C ASP A 87 -7.62 -11.28 2.83
N ALA A 88 -7.20 -10.04 2.57
CA ALA A 88 -6.57 -9.65 1.32
C ALA A 88 -5.21 -10.34 1.10
N VAL A 89 -4.45 -10.54 2.18
CA VAL A 89 -3.13 -11.19 2.14
C VAL A 89 -3.19 -12.70 2.41
N ALA A 90 -4.37 -13.26 2.70
CA ALA A 90 -4.55 -14.67 3.00
C ALA A 90 -4.02 -15.57 1.87
N GLY A 91 -3.20 -16.56 2.24
CA GLY A 91 -2.57 -17.49 1.30
C GLY A 91 -1.36 -16.95 0.55
N ALA A 92 -0.93 -15.71 0.82
CA ALA A 92 0.40 -15.27 0.40
C ALA A 92 1.47 -15.87 1.32
N HIS A 93 2.59 -16.30 0.73
CA HIS A 93 3.72 -16.90 1.46
C HIS A 93 4.97 -16.02 1.43
N ASP A 94 5.09 -15.20 0.39
CA ASP A 94 6.19 -14.25 0.19
C ASP A 94 5.79 -12.85 0.66
N ALA A 95 6.76 -11.97 0.91
CA ALA A 95 6.48 -10.60 1.33
C ALA A 95 5.46 -9.88 0.41
N VAL A 96 4.53 -9.14 1.01
CA VAL A 96 3.44 -8.44 0.30
C VAL A 96 3.56 -6.93 0.52
N ALA A 97 3.26 -6.13 -0.50
CA ALA A 97 2.97 -4.71 -0.31
C ALA A 97 1.47 -4.44 -0.51
N ALA A 98 0.80 -3.85 0.47
CA ALA A 98 -0.61 -3.49 0.41
C ALA A 98 -0.77 -1.96 0.39
N VAL A 99 -1.32 -1.43 -0.71
CA VAL A 99 -1.50 0.02 -0.91
C VAL A 99 -2.93 0.45 -0.60
N CYS A 100 -3.10 1.19 0.51
CA CYS A 100 -4.38 1.59 1.11
C CYS A 100 -4.47 3.11 1.33
N HIS A 101 -5.38 3.55 2.21
CA HIS A 101 -5.74 4.93 2.47
C HIS A 101 -5.57 5.32 3.93
N GLN A 102 -5.75 6.62 4.21
CA GLN A 102 -5.95 7.13 5.56
C GLN A 102 -7.45 7.32 5.83
N PRO A 103 -7.92 7.11 7.07
CA PRO A 103 -7.13 6.80 8.28
C PRO A 103 -6.70 5.33 8.41
N ASP A 104 -7.22 4.43 7.56
CA ASP A 104 -7.09 2.97 7.66
C ASP A 104 -5.67 2.47 7.96
N CYS A 105 -4.63 2.98 7.27
CA CYS A 105 -3.25 2.54 7.53
C CYS A 105 -2.80 2.80 8.98
N SER A 106 -3.18 3.95 9.55
CA SER A 106 -2.83 4.31 10.93
C SER A 106 -3.56 3.43 11.93
N GLU A 107 -4.85 3.17 11.68
CA GLU A 107 -5.67 2.31 12.54
C GLU A 107 -5.17 0.87 12.54
N ILE A 108 -4.89 0.32 11.35
CA ILE A 108 -4.32 -1.02 11.19
C ILE A 108 -2.97 -1.15 11.89
N ALA A 109 -2.06 -0.18 11.68
CA ALA A 109 -0.74 -0.24 12.31
C ALA A 109 -0.84 -0.15 13.84
N LEU A 110 -1.73 0.70 14.35
CA LEU A 110 -1.98 0.84 15.78
C LEU A 110 -2.54 -0.45 16.38
N GLU A 111 -3.51 -1.09 15.72
CA GLU A 111 -4.12 -2.33 16.19
C GLU A 111 -3.12 -3.50 16.19
N LEU A 112 -2.34 -3.65 15.12
CA LEU A 112 -1.38 -4.76 14.99
C LEU A 112 -0.13 -4.58 15.85
N THR A 113 0.32 -3.34 16.10
CA THR A 113 1.63 -3.08 16.73
C THR A 113 1.59 -2.25 18.01
N GLY A 114 0.42 -1.73 18.39
CA GLY A 114 0.27 -0.81 19.52
C GLY A 114 0.79 0.61 19.25
N ARG A 115 1.16 0.95 18.01
CA ARG A 115 1.65 2.29 17.64
C ARG A 115 1.28 2.70 16.21
N ASP A 116 1.05 4.00 15.99
CA ASP A 116 0.99 4.59 14.65
C ASP A 116 2.36 5.17 14.27
N PRO A 117 3.06 4.63 13.25
CA PRO A 117 4.33 5.18 12.77
C PRO A 117 4.14 6.48 11.96
N GLY A 118 2.90 6.83 11.61
CA GLY A 118 2.54 7.96 10.76
C GLY A 118 2.60 7.60 9.28
N PHE A 119 1.52 7.90 8.56
CA PHE A 119 1.43 7.66 7.11
C PHE A 119 1.15 8.96 6.36
N PRO A 120 2.17 9.81 6.11
CA PRO A 120 2.04 10.83 5.06
C PRO A 120 1.77 10.14 3.70
N PRO A 121 1.35 10.87 2.66
CA PRO A 121 1.26 10.27 1.32
C PRO A 121 2.58 9.60 0.92
N GLY A 122 2.51 8.33 0.47
CA GLY A 122 3.69 7.50 0.21
C GLY A 122 4.37 6.93 1.47
N GLY A 123 3.77 7.07 2.65
CA GLY A 123 4.25 6.47 3.89
C GLY A 123 4.19 4.94 3.85
N VAL A 124 5.20 4.28 4.42
CA VAL A 124 5.33 2.82 4.45
C VAL A 124 5.66 2.36 5.88
N ALA A 125 4.90 1.39 6.36
CA ALA A 125 5.23 0.61 7.55
C ALA A 125 5.55 -0.84 7.15
N GLU A 126 6.60 -1.40 7.74
CA GLU A 126 6.94 -2.82 7.62
C GLU A 126 6.43 -3.54 8.86
N LEU A 127 5.61 -4.56 8.64
CA LEU A 127 4.90 -5.32 9.66
C LEU A 127 5.24 -6.80 9.50
N SER A 128 5.46 -7.48 10.63
CA SER A 128 5.46 -8.95 10.67
C SER A 128 4.04 -9.38 10.98
N VAL A 129 3.44 -10.17 10.09
CA VAL A 129 2.15 -10.82 10.31
C VAL A 129 2.37 -12.32 10.42
N ASP A 130 1.75 -12.97 11.40
CA ASP A 130 1.76 -14.42 11.50
C ASP A 130 0.76 -14.99 10.47
N ASP A 131 1.04 -16.20 9.97
CA ASP A 131 0.18 -16.92 9.02
C ASP A 131 -1.08 -17.50 9.72
#